data_AF-A0A166F9Q2-F1
#
_entry.id   AF-A0A166F9Q2-F1
#
_cell.length_a   1.000
_cell.length_b   1.000
_cell.length_c   1.000
_cell.angle_alpha   90.00
_cell.angle_beta   90.00
_cell.angle_gamma   90.00
#
_symmetry.space_group_name_H-M   'P 1'
#
loop_
_entity.id
_entity.type
_entity.pdbx_description
1 polymer ?
#
loop_
_entity_poly.entity_id
_entity_poly.type
_entity_poly.pdbx_seq_one_letter_code
_entity_poly.pdbx_strand_id
1 'polypeptide(L)'
;MSSKSVHDLTNAIGMKALLQETDSFVSDEVVRLAGGSGNFTYRALLKKPHNGHRTVVIKHAEGFSPFNPTFLLPVERQDYEVHALRTMRTLLSPGSLIKVPEVFHYDSANRLIIMGDCGEDSQRLKDLLINTNPSVELSTTIGTLLGQFLGTLHRDGNTDQYRTTKEFLSKSTLARNISTIITNGVLIPTLIPSGDDEIFFRPPIELTDSQIADLRSAAAEMSQTVMTSNDHILMGDFWPGNMIIKVEKRNGQEVPTIWVVDWELTKSGSAGFELGQMCAEFFQAAHFYPASAASAHAMLNAFVDSYKQIRHVDAATVRLASMHMGAHLVAWSPRVGWGNEVYTRAAAVHGVDFLLQGYANNEEWLRKSVLGRWYSDSSNPS
;
A
#
# COMPACT_ATOMS: atom_id res chain seq x y z
N MET A 1 -18.73 21.07 -6.34
CA MET A 1 -19.13 22.12 -7.30
C MET A 1 -19.73 21.43 -8.53
N SER A 2 -20.47 22.11 -9.42
CA SER A 2 -21.24 21.42 -10.48
C SER A 2 -20.66 21.61 -11.89
N SER A 3 -19.74 22.56 -12.07
CA SER A 3 -19.08 22.84 -13.36
C SER A 3 -17.57 22.64 -13.26
N LYS A 4 -16.94 22.31 -14.39
CA LYS A 4 -15.48 22.23 -14.51
C LYS A 4 -14.86 23.58 -14.18
N SER A 5 -13.84 23.59 -13.33
CA SER A 5 -13.12 24.79 -12.92
C SER A 5 -12.36 25.39 -14.09
N VAL A 6 -12.24 26.72 -14.08
CA VAL A 6 -11.37 27.48 -14.97
C VAL A 6 -9.93 27.61 -14.43
N HIS A 7 -9.70 27.18 -13.18
CA HIS A 7 -8.40 27.28 -12.51
C HIS A 7 -7.52 26.05 -12.81
N ASP A 8 -6.21 26.25 -12.80
CA ASP A 8 -5.24 25.15 -12.88
C ASP A 8 -5.09 24.45 -11.53
N LEU A 9 -5.72 23.29 -11.37
CA LEU A 9 -5.73 22.51 -10.14
C LEU A 9 -4.46 21.68 -9.93
N THR A 10 -3.51 21.71 -10.87
CA THR A 10 -2.20 21.06 -10.75
C THR A 10 -1.21 21.86 -9.89
N ASN A 11 -1.58 23.07 -9.49
CA ASN A 11 -0.79 23.89 -8.56
C ASN A 11 -1.62 24.45 -7.39
N ALA A 12 -0.93 24.86 -6.32
CA ALA A 12 -1.58 25.32 -5.08
C ALA A 12 -2.34 26.65 -5.25
N ILE A 13 -1.93 27.51 -6.18
CA ILE A 13 -2.58 28.81 -6.44
C ILE A 13 -3.96 28.57 -7.06
N GLY A 14 -4.04 27.76 -8.12
CA GLY A 14 -5.32 27.44 -8.75
C GLY A 14 -6.22 26.59 -7.85
N MET A 15 -5.65 25.67 -7.06
CA MET A 15 -6.41 24.97 -6.04
C MET A 15 -7.01 25.94 -4.99
N LYS A 16 -6.23 26.90 -4.50
CA LYS A 16 -6.73 27.91 -3.56
C LYS A 16 -7.83 28.78 -4.18
N ALA A 17 -7.69 29.16 -5.45
CA ALA A 17 -8.69 29.94 -6.17
C ALA A 17 -10.02 29.17 -6.26
N LEU A 18 -9.99 27.89 -6.62
CA LEU A 18 -11.17 27.02 -6.60
C LEU A 18 -11.80 26.96 -5.20
N LEU A 19 -10.99 26.78 -4.15
CA LEU A 19 -11.51 26.71 -2.78
C LEU A 19 -12.17 28.01 -2.32
N GLN A 20 -11.77 29.19 -2.82
CA GLN A 20 -12.48 30.44 -2.53
C GLN A 20 -13.89 30.51 -3.12
N GLU A 21 -14.18 29.72 -4.15
CA GLU A 21 -15.50 29.64 -4.80
C GLU A 21 -16.44 28.66 -4.10
N THR A 22 -15.96 27.96 -3.06
CA THR A 22 -16.77 27.02 -2.27
C THR A 22 -17.43 27.68 -1.08
N ASP A 23 -18.58 27.17 -0.63
CA ASP A 23 -19.21 27.67 0.60
C ASP A 23 -18.56 27.10 1.88
N SER A 24 -18.05 25.86 1.80
CA SER A 24 -17.68 25.07 2.99
C SER A 24 -16.17 24.84 3.17
N PHE A 25 -15.36 25.17 2.17
CA PHE A 25 -13.91 24.87 2.17
C PHE A 25 -13.04 26.08 1.83
N VAL A 26 -13.58 27.30 2.00
CA VAL A 26 -12.81 28.54 1.84
C VAL A 26 -11.57 28.49 2.73
N SER A 27 -10.40 28.70 2.15
CA SER A 27 -9.12 28.45 2.81
C SER A 27 -8.23 29.69 2.85
N ASP A 28 -7.55 29.92 3.97
CA ASP A 28 -6.53 30.97 4.10
C ASP A 28 -5.23 30.57 3.40
N GLU A 29 -4.90 29.29 3.45
CA GLU A 29 -3.67 28.74 2.89
C GLU A 29 -3.95 27.41 2.20
N VAL A 30 -3.22 27.15 1.11
CA VAL A 30 -3.17 25.85 0.44
C VAL A 30 -1.72 25.57 0.14
N VAL A 31 -1.22 24.45 0.64
CA VAL A 31 0.14 23.99 0.40
C VAL A 31 0.13 22.66 -0.31
N ARG A 32 1.10 22.51 -1.22
CA ARG A 32 1.33 21.23 -1.88
C ARG A 32 1.97 20.27 -0.88
N LEU A 33 1.39 19.08 -0.73
CA LEU A 33 2.03 18.00 0.01
C LEU A 33 2.99 17.25 -0.93
N ALA A 34 4.17 16.95 -0.40
CA ALA A 34 5.15 16.10 -1.06
C ALA A 34 4.80 14.62 -0.87
N GLY A 35 5.17 13.79 -1.84
CA GLY A 35 4.83 12.35 -1.85
C GLY A 35 3.53 12.03 -2.60
N GLY A 36 3.32 10.74 -2.87
CA GLY A 36 2.17 10.22 -3.62
C GLY A 36 2.33 10.35 -5.14
N SER A 37 2.24 9.24 -5.86
CA SER A 37 2.54 9.19 -7.31
C SER A 37 1.32 9.22 -8.22
N GLY A 38 0.12 9.08 -7.65
CA GLY A 38 -1.13 9.11 -8.43
C GLY A 38 -1.77 10.48 -8.52
N ASN A 39 -1.68 11.33 -7.49
CA ASN A 39 -2.53 12.52 -7.37
C ASN A 39 -1.80 13.80 -7.00
N PHE A 40 -2.37 14.90 -7.47
CA PHE A 40 -2.05 16.23 -7.00
C PHE A 40 -2.62 16.46 -5.60
N THR A 41 -1.79 16.29 -4.56
CA THR A 41 -2.25 16.29 -3.15
C THR A 41 -1.89 17.57 -2.42
N TYR A 42 -2.86 18.17 -1.72
CA TYR A 42 -2.71 19.44 -1.00
C TYR A 42 -3.23 19.35 0.42
N ARG A 43 -2.71 20.21 1.30
CA ARG A 43 -3.32 20.53 2.59
C ARG A 43 -3.83 21.96 2.54
N ALA A 44 -5.08 22.16 2.96
CA ALA A 44 -5.67 23.50 3.05
C ALA A 44 -6.01 23.85 4.49
N LEU A 45 -5.64 25.07 4.90
CA LEU A 45 -6.04 25.67 6.17
C LEU A 45 -7.36 26.41 5.95
N LEU A 46 -8.45 25.88 6.53
CA LEU A 46 -9.78 26.44 6.35
C LEU A 46 -9.97 27.73 7.16
N LYS A 47 -10.66 28.72 6.57
CA LYS A 47 -11.11 29.94 7.26
C LYS A 47 -12.09 29.63 8.39
N LYS A 48 -12.95 28.62 8.15
CA LYS A 48 -13.93 28.12 9.10
C LYS A 48 -13.75 26.60 9.20
N PRO A 49 -13.65 26.04 10.42
CA PRO A 49 -13.52 24.60 10.57
C PRO A 49 -14.70 23.84 9.93
N HIS A 50 -14.41 22.73 9.26
CA HIS A 50 -15.42 21.83 8.70
C HIS A 50 -15.48 20.57 9.56
N ASN A 51 -16.64 20.25 10.16
CA ASN A 51 -16.79 19.12 11.10
C ASN A 51 -15.73 19.10 12.21
N GLY A 52 -15.33 20.28 12.69
CA GLY A 52 -14.28 20.42 13.72
C GLY A 52 -12.83 20.36 13.18
N HIS A 53 -12.63 20.10 11.88
CA HIS A 53 -11.32 20.10 11.25
C HIS A 53 -10.92 21.51 10.80
N ARG A 54 -9.77 22.00 11.26
CA ARG A 54 -9.17 23.26 10.77
C ARG A 54 -8.42 23.07 9.46
N THR A 55 -7.92 21.87 9.21
CA THR A 55 -7.24 21.52 7.97
C THR A 55 -7.95 20.37 7.27
N VAL A 56 -7.86 20.37 5.94
CA VAL A 56 -8.34 19.27 5.09
C VAL A 56 -7.27 18.88 4.09
N VAL A 57 -7.32 17.62 3.65
CA VAL A 57 -6.50 17.12 2.55
C VAL A 57 -7.34 17.13 1.28
N ILE A 58 -6.75 17.59 0.18
CA ILE A 58 -7.37 17.60 -1.14
C ILE A 58 -6.53 16.72 -2.05
N LYS A 59 -7.16 15.73 -2.70
CA LYS A 59 -6.56 14.97 -3.81
C LYS A 59 -7.21 15.38 -5.12
N HIS A 60 -6.41 15.81 -6.07
CA HIS A 60 -6.84 16.10 -7.43
C HIS A 60 -6.19 15.14 -8.42
N ALA A 61 -6.98 14.51 -9.29
CA ALA A 61 -6.49 13.57 -10.29
C ALA A 61 -6.45 14.22 -11.67
N GLU A 62 -5.31 14.07 -12.34
CA GLU A 62 -5.19 14.25 -13.78
C GLU A 62 -5.08 12.89 -14.49
N GLY A 63 -5.22 12.93 -15.82
CA GLY A 63 -5.08 11.77 -16.70
C GLY A 63 -3.65 11.19 -16.80
N PHE A 64 -2.73 11.67 -15.95
CA PHE A 64 -1.32 11.32 -15.91
C PHE A 64 -0.78 11.42 -14.48
N SER A 65 0.39 10.81 -14.23
CA SER A 65 1.08 10.88 -12.93
C SER A 65 1.74 12.26 -12.69
N PRO A 66 1.60 12.86 -11.49
CA PRO A 66 2.31 14.07 -11.12
C PRO A 66 3.85 13.98 -11.22
N PHE A 67 4.45 12.79 -11.13
CA PHE A 67 5.90 12.61 -11.24
C PHE A 67 6.37 12.35 -12.67
N ASN A 68 5.51 11.76 -13.50
CA ASN A 68 5.83 11.47 -14.88
C ASN A 68 4.58 11.72 -15.76
N PRO A 69 4.49 12.89 -16.41
CA PRO A 69 3.37 13.23 -17.28
C PRO A 69 3.19 12.29 -18.49
N THR A 70 4.20 11.50 -18.86
CA THR A 70 4.07 10.48 -19.92
C THR A 70 3.41 9.19 -19.42
N PHE A 71 3.40 8.97 -18.11
CA PHE A 71 2.70 7.85 -17.49
C PHE A 71 1.21 8.18 -17.36
N LEU A 72 0.42 7.70 -18.32
CA LEU A 72 -1.02 7.90 -18.35
C LEU A 72 -1.70 7.15 -17.20
N LEU A 73 -2.51 7.88 -16.45
CA LEU A 73 -3.20 7.39 -15.28
C LEU A 73 -4.67 7.81 -15.34
N PRO A 74 -5.60 6.90 -15.70
CA PRO A 74 -7.03 7.18 -15.77
C PRO A 74 -7.60 7.71 -14.44
N VAL A 75 -8.50 8.68 -14.54
CA VAL A 75 -8.99 9.49 -13.41
C VAL A 75 -10.05 8.77 -12.57
N GLU A 76 -10.67 7.73 -13.11
CA GLU A 76 -11.65 6.89 -12.42
C GLU A 76 -11.09 6.21 -11.16
N ARG A 77 -9.77 6.18 -10.97
CA ARG A 77 -9.12 5.74 -9.72
C ARG A 77 -9.69 6.44 -8.48
N GLN A 78 -10.12 7.69 -8.62
CA GLN A 78 -10.75 8.44 -7.53
C GLN A 78 -12.14 7.91 -7.17
N ASP A 79 -12.91 7.40 -8.14
CA ASP A 79 -14.21 6.76 -7.86
C ASP A 79 -14.00 5.54 -6.95
N TYR A 80 -12.99 4.74 -7.25
CA TYR A 80 -12.61 3.57 -6.44
C TYR A 80 -12.10 3.96 -5.06
N GLU A 81 -11.23 4.98 -4.95
CA GLU A 81 -10.75 5.49 -3.65
C GLU A 81 -11.91 5.98 -2.77
N VAL A 82 -12.81 6.81 -3.33
CA VAL A 82 -13.96 7.35 -2.58
C VAL A 82 -14.91 6.23 -2.14
N HIS A 83 -15.20 5.28 -3.02
CA HIS A 83 -16.05 4.14 -2.69
C HIS A 83 -15.43 3.30 -1.57
N ALA A 84 -14.13 2.98 -1.67
CA ALA A 84 -13.42 2.21 -0.65
C ALA A 84 -13.38 2.96 0.70
N LEU A 85 -12.98 4.24 0.72
CA LEU A 85 -12.93 5.03 1.96
C LEU A 85 -14.28 5.07 2.68
N ARG A 86 -15.38 5.26 1.94
CA ARG A 86 -16.73 5.24 2.52
C ARG A 86 -17.09 3.87 3.09
N THR A 87 -16.79 2.79 2.37
CA THR A 87 -17.03 1.42 2.84
C THR A 87 -16.17 1.07 4.07
N MET A 88 -14.91 1.49 4.09
CA MET A 88 -14.01 1.19 5.21
C MET A 88 -14.45 1.88 6.51
N ARG A 89 -15.09 3.06 6.43
CA ARG A 89 -15.69 3.68 7.62
C ARG A 89 -16.82 2.86 8.23
N THR A 90 -17.55 2.06 7.45
CA THR A 90 -18.60 1.19 7.99
C THR A 90 -18.04 -0.14 8.49
N LEU A 91 -16.91 -0.58 7.93
CA LEU A 91 -16.20 -1.79 8.36
C LEU A 91 -15.53 -1.59 9.73
N LEU A 92 -14.97 -0.40 9.95
CA LEU A 92 -14.24 -0.08 11.17
C LEU A 92 -15.17 0.30 12.32
N SER A 93 -14.89 -0.22 13.52
CA SER A 93 -15.62 0.17 14.71
C SER A 93 -15.27 1.62 15.13
N PRO A 94 -16.21 2.38 15.73
CA PRO A 94 -15.95 3.77 16.14
C PRO A 94 -14.77 3.95 17.11
N GLY A 95 -14.46 2.91 17.91
CA GLY A 95 -13.34 2.91 18.86
C GLY A 95 -12.00 2.42 18.28
N SER A 96 -11.96 2.07 16.99
CA SER A 96 -10.75 1.56 16.34
C SER A 96 -9.62 2.60 16.35
N LEU A 97 -8.41 2.14 16.65
CA LEU A 97 -7.17 2.91 16.50
C LEU A 97 -6.70 2.94 15.04
N ILE A 98 -7.16 2.00 14.21
CA ILE A 98 -7.04 2.07 12.75
C ILE A 98 -8.24 2.84 12.18
N LYS A 99 -7.97 3.82 11.33
CA LYS A 99 -8.95 4.72 10.71
C LYS A 99 -8.70 4.82 9.22
N VAL A 100 -9.66 5.42 8.52
CA VAL A 100 -9.49 5.93 7.16
C VAL A 100 -9.92 7.40 7.13
N PRO A 101 -9.37 8.24 6.24
CA PRO A 101 -9.84 9.61 6.07
C PRO A 101 -11.34 9.67 5.75
N GLU A 102 -12.06 10.57 6.41
CA GLU A 102 -13.45 10.85 6.07
C GLU A 102 -13.52 11.64 4.76
N VAL A 103 -14.28 11.16 3.79
CA VAL A 103 -14.57 11.90 2.56
C VAL A 103 -15.64 12.95 2.83
N PHE A 104 -15.25 14.22 2.93
CA PHE A 104 -16.17 15.35 3.12
C PHE A 104 -16.84 15.75 1.81
N HIS A 105 -16.09 15.76 0.71
CA HIS A 105 -16.60 16.12 -0.61
C HIS A 105 -15.94 15.28 -1.70
N TYR A 106 -16.74 14.87 -2.68
CA TYR A 106 -16.25 14.30 -3.93
C TYR A 106 -16.88 15.06 -5.10
N ASP A 107 -16.03 15.62 -5.93
CA ASP A 107 -16.39 16.37 -7.13
C ASP A 107 -15.80 15.66 -8.35
N SER A 108 -16.60 14.84 -9.01
CA SER A 108 -16.16 14.09 -10.19
C SER A 108 -15.93 14.99 -11.41
N ALA A 109 -16.61 16.13 -11.51
CA ALA A 109 -16.43 17.08 -12.61
C ALA A 109 -15.05 17.74 -12.56
N ASN A 110 -14.57 18.03 -11.34
CA ASN A 110 -13.24 18.60 -11.08
C ASN A 110 -12.19 17.56 -10.65
N ARG A 111 -12.58 16.28 -10.59
CA ARG A 111 -11.70 15.15 -10.21
C ARG A 111 -11.00 15.42 -8.89
N LEU A 112 -11.81 15.71 -7.87
CA LEU A 112 -11.32 16.23 -6.60
C LEU A 112 -12.00 15.54 -5.42
N ILE A 113 -11.17 15.07 -4.49
CA ILE A 113 -11.61 14.52 -3.20
C ILE A 113 -11.14 15.48 -2.10
N ILE A 114 -12.07 16.00 -1.30
CA ILE A 114 -11.77 16.71 -0.05
C ILE A 114 -12.04 15.76 1.10
N MET A 115 -11.03 15.51 1.92
CA MET A 115 -11.07 14.53 3.00
C MET A 115 -10.42 15.03 4.28
N GLY A 116 -10.70 14.32 5.38
CA GLY A 116 -10.10 14.56 6.69
C GLY A 116 -8.58 14.54 6.64
N ASP A 117 -7.96 15.54 7.28
CA ASP A 117 -6.53 15.52 7.56
C ASP A 117 -6.22 14.56 8.72
N CYS A 118 -5.13 13.81 8.59
CA CYS A 118 -4.67 12.84 9.59
C CYS A 118 -3.93 13.51 10.76
N GLY A 119 -3.77 14.84 10.72
CA GLY A 119 -3.19 15.66 11.77
C GLY A 119 -1.82 16.21 11.38
N GLU A 120 -1.50 17.41 11.87
CA GLU A 120 -0.25 18.10 11.53
C GLU A 120 0.99 17.39 12.12
N ASP A 121 0.85 16.78 13.30
CA ASP A 121 1.93 16.04 13.98
C ASP A 121 2.01 14.55 13.57
N SER A 122 1.33 14.17 12.48
CA SER A 122 1.36 12.81 11.97
C SER A 122 2.50 12.61 10.97
N GLN A 123 2.99 11.38 10.86
CA GLN A 123 4.06 10.99 9.92
C GLN A 123 3.73 9.66 9.24
N ARG A 124 4.41 9.31 8.15
CA ARG A 124 4.26 7.98 7.55
C ARG A 124 4.88 6.92 8.44
N LEU A 125 4.27 5.73 8.52
CA LEU A 125 4.83 4.62 9.29
C LEU A 125 6.21 4.21 8.76
N LYS A 126 6.43 4.31 7.45
CA LYS A 126 7.76 4.14 6.85
C LYS A 126 8.80 5.09 7.48
N ASP A 127 8.47 6.37 7.62
CA ASP A 127 9.37 7.37 8.20
C ASP A 127 9.60 7.12 9.70
N LEU A 128 8.55 6.76 10.45
CA LEU A 128 8.69 6.36 11.85
C LEU A 128 9.70 5.20 11.95
N LEU A 129 9.52 4.16 11.14
CA LEU A 129 10.35 2.96 11.18
C LEU A 129 11.82 3.24 10.83
N ILE A 130 12.10 4.01 9.79
CA ILE A 130 13.49 4.20 9.29
C ILE A 130 14.20 5.41 9.90
N ASN A 131 13.49 6.48 10.25
CA ASN A 131 14.10 7.72 10.74
C ASN A 131 14.02 7.86 12.27
N THR A 132 12.95 7.35 12.89
CA THR A 132 12.75 7.48 14.35
C THR A 132 13.19 6.23 15.10
N ASN A 133 13.09 5.05 14.48
CA ASN A 133 13.32 3.75 15.11
C ASN A 133 12.48 3.56 16.39
N PRO A 134 11.18 3.22 16.25
CA PRO A 134 10.27 3.14 17.40
C PRO A 134 10.67 2.02 18.36
N SER A 135 10.18 2.10 19.61
CA SER A 135 10.38 1.04 20.59
C SER A 135 9.80 -0.30 20.10
N VAL A 136 10.34 -1.42 20.59
CA VAL A 136 9.82 -2.76 20.29
C VAL A 136 8.36 -2.91 20.75
N GLU A 137 8.00 -2.29 21.88
CA GLU A 137 6.64 -2.28 22.40
C GLU A 137 5.68 -1.57 21.43
N LEU A 138 5.97 -0.33 21.05
CA LEU A 138 5.17 0.42 20.08
C LEU A 138 5.09 -0.31 18.74
N SER A 139 6.20 -0.90 18.28
CA SER A 139 6.25 -1.69 17.05
C SER A 139 5.34 -2.90 17.10
N THR A 140 5.30 -3.60 18.23
CA THR A 140 4.41 -4.73 18.48
C THR A 140 2.95 -4.27 18.43
N THR A 141 2.60 -3.17 19.11
CA THR A 141 1.24 -2.61 19.08
C THR A 141 0.80 -2.24 17.67
N ILE A 142 1.65 -1.55 16.91
CA ILE A 142 1.37 -1.19 15.52
C ILE A 142 1.15 -2.45 14.66
N GLY A 143 2.05 -3.43 14.78
CA GLY A 143 1.93 -4.70 14.05
C GLY A 143 0.62 -5.41 14.34
N THR A 144 0.25 -5.53 15.62
CA THR A 144 -1.04 -6.08 16.04
C THR A 144 -2.23 -5.35 15.43
N LEU A 145 -2.25 -4.01 15.46
CA LEU A 145 -3.35 -3.23 14.90
C LEU A 145 -3.48 -3.42 13.39
N LEU A 146 -2.36 -3.44 12.66
CA LEU A 146 -2.35 -3.63 11.21
C LEU A 146 -2.78 -5.05 10.81
N GLY A 147 -2.34 -6.08 11.55
CA GLY A 147 -2.71 -7.46 11.27
C GLY A 147 -4.18 -7.72 11.57
N GLN A 148 -4.69 -7.13 12.66
CA GLN A 148 -6.12 -7.13 12.96
C GLN A 148 -6.94 -6.45 11.85
N PHE A 149 -6.49 -5.28 11.39
CA PHE A 149 -7.16 -4.55 10.33
C PHE A 149 -7.21 -5.33 9.02
N LEU A 150 -6.06 -5.80 8.53
CA LEU A 150 -6.00 -6.49 7.24
C LEU A 150 -6.72 -7.84 7.29
N GLY A 151 -6.62 -8.56 8.43
CA GLY A 151 -7.38 -9.78 8.66
C GLY A 151 -8.88 -9.52 8.60
N THR A 152 -9.34 -8.46 9.26
CA THR A 152 -10.75 -8.03 9.25
C THR A 152 -11.19 -7.63 7.85
N LEU A 153 -10.39 -6.87 7.10
CA LEU A 153 -10.68 -6.50 5.71
C LEU A 153 -10.90 -7.74 4.83
N HIS A 154 -9.99 -8.72 4.91
CA HIS A 154 -10.08 -9.92 4.07
C HIS A 154 -11.23 -10.85 4.49
N ARG A 155 -11.53 -10.94 5.79
CA ARG A 155 -12.63 -11.77 6.31
C ARG A 155 -13.98 -11.10 6.08
N ASP A 156 -14.17 -9.90 6.64
CA ASP A 156 -15.47 -9.24 6.71
C ASP A 156 -15.81 -8.53 5.41
N GLY A 157 -14.82 -8.00 4.69
CA GLY A 157 -15.01 -7.45 3.34
C GLY A 157 -15.48 -8.48 2.31
N ASN A 158 -15.48 -9.77 2.65
CA ASN A 158 -16.00 -10.85 1.83
C ASN A 158 -17.42 -11.33 2.23
N THR A 159 -18.04 -10.70 3.22
CA THR A 159 -19.41 -11.03 3.65
C THR A 159 -20.46 -10.48 2.69
N ASP A 160 -21.69 -10.98 2.79
CA ASP A 160 -22.83 -10.48 2.00
C ASP A 160 -23.10 -8.99 2.16
N GLN A 161 -22.73 -8.41 3.31
CA GLN A 161 -22.84 -6.98 3.58
C GLN A 161 -22.03 -6.15 2.57
N TYR A 162 -20.89 -6.66 2.12
CA TYR A 162 -19.95 -5.93 1.25
C TYR A 162 -19.88 -6.48 -0.19
N ARG A 163 -20.76 -7.42 -0.56
CA ARG A 163 -20.81 -8.03 -1.89
C ARG A 163 -20.87 -7.02 -3.03
N THR A 164 -21.73 -6.00 -2.93
CA THR A 164 -21.86 -4.95 -3.95
C THR A 164 -20.60 -4.10 -4.06
N THR A 165 -19.91 -3.84 -2.94
CA THR A 165 -18.61 -3.17 -2.95
C THR A 165 -17.57 -4.04 -3.64
N LYS A 166 -17.48 -5.33 -3.30
CA LYS A 166 -16.55 -6.25 -3.96
C LYS A 166 -16.80 -6.35 -5.47
N GLU A 167 -18.06 -6.42 -5.91
CA GLU A 167 -18.45 -6.41 -7.33
C GLU A 167 -18.11 -5.09 -8.05
N PHE A 168 -18.15 -3.97 -7.35
CA PHE A 168 -17.70 -2.69 -7.91
C PHE A 168 -16.17 -2.67 -8.05
N LEU A 169 -15.46 -3.06 -6.98
CA LEU A 169 -13.99 -3.07 -6.93
C LEU A 169 -13.37 -4.10 -7.89
N SER A 170 -14.06 -5.19 -8.21
CA SER A 170 -13.58 -6.17 -9.19
C SER A 170 -13.39 -5.62 -10.58
N LYS A 171 -14.13 -4.55 -10.91
CA LYS A 171 -14.10 -3.85 -12.20
C LYS A 171 -12.95 -2.86 -12.32
N SER A 172 -12.13 -2.67 -11.27
CA SER A 172 -10.97 -1.78 -11.29
C SER A 172 -9.85 -2.37 -12.18
N THR A 173 -10.01 -2.24 -13.49
CA THR A 173 -9.01 -2.68 -14.49
C THR A 173 -7.72 -1.90 -14.32
N LEU A 174 -7.81 -0.63 -13.96
CA LEU A 174 -6.67 0.22 -13.71
C LEU A 174 -5.78 -0.33 -12.59
N ALA A 175 -6.36 -0.60 -11.42
CA ALA A 175 -5.59 -1.10 -10.28
C ALA A 175 -4.92 -2.45 -10.58
N ARG A 176 -5.61 -3.32 -11.34
CA ARG A 176 -5.05 -4.60 -11.78
C ARG A 176 -3.90 -4.39 -12.76
N ASN A 177 -4.09 -3.57 -13.80
CA ASN A 177 -3.08 -3.27 -14.81
C ASN A 177 -1.84 -2.60 -14.21
N ILE A 178 -2.01 -1.65 -13.29
CA ILE A 178 -0.89 -1.00 -12.61
C ILE A 178 -0.09 -2.05 -11.83
N SER A 179 -0.74 -2.83 -10.96
CA SER A 179 -0.07 -3.86 -10.17
C SER A 179 0.68 -4.89 -11.03
N THR A 180 0.15 -5.27 -12.21
CA THR A 180 0.87 -6.17 -13.12
C THR A 180 2.04 -5.47 -13.80
N ILE A 181 1.88 -4.26 -14.32
CA ILE A 181 2.92 -3.54 -15.06
C ILE A 181 4.11 -3.21 -14.15
N ILE A 182 3.86 -2.55 -13.01
CA ILE A 182 4.94 -1.93 -12.22
C ILE A 182 5.67 -2.90 -11.30
N THR A 183 5.08 -4.08 -11.03
CA THR A 183 5.69 -5.11 -10.18
C THR A 183 6.11 -6.31 -11.01
N ASN A 184 5.16 -6.98 -11.68
CA ASN A 184 5.46 -8.23 -12.39
C ASN A 184 6.12 -8.00 -13.76
N GLY A 185 5.65 -6.98 -14.50
CA GLY A 185 6.11 -6.67 -15.85
C GLY A 185 7.55 -6.17 -15.90
N VAL A 186 8.03 -5.57 -14.81
CA VAL A 186 9.41 -5.07 -14.71
C VAL A 186 10.41 -6.12 -14.21
N LEU A 187 9.98 -7.31 -13.78
CA LEU A 187 10.90 -8.30 -13.19
C LEU A 187 12.01 -8.71 -14.14
N ILE A 188 11.65 -9.14 -15.35
CA ILE A 188 12.60 -9.65 -16.33
C ILE A 188 13.52 -8.53 -16.84
N PRO A 189 13.02 -7.34 -17.25
CA PRO A 189 13.89 -6.22 -17.61
C PRO A 189 14.88 -5.81 -16.51
N THR A 190 14.47 -5.90 -15.23
CA THR A 190 15.34 -5.52 -14.12
C THR A 190 16.44 -6.55 -13.85
N LEU A 191 16.15 -7.84 -14.02
CA LEU A 191 17.10 -8.94 -13.79
C LEU A 191 17.99 -9.23 -15.01
N ILE A 192 17.45 -9.03 -16.21
CA ILE A 192 18.06 -9.36 -17.50
C ILE A 192 17.88 -8.15 -18.41
N PRO A 193 18.63 -7.06 -18.17
CA PRO A 193 18.46 -5.83 -18.92
C PRO A 193 18.86 -6.03 -20.39
N SER A 194 18.04 -5.46 -21.26
CA SER A 194 18.38 -5.18 -22.65
C SER A 194 19.12 -3.83 -22.77
N GLY A 195 19.51 -3.46 -23.99
CA GLY A 195 20.26 -2.20 -24.22
C GLY A 195 19.49 -0.93 -23.84
N ASP A 196 18.15 -0.99 -23.80
CA ASP A 196 17.28 0.15 -23.55
C ASP A 196 16.80 0.25 -22.09
N ASP A 197 17.18 -0.71 -21.23
CA ASP A 197 16.72 -0.76 -19.83
C ASP A 197 17.56 0.14 -18.91
N GLU A 198 16.89 1.10 -18.28
CA GLU A 198 17.57 2.10 -17.43
C GLU A 198 17.81 1.62 -15.99
N ILE A 199 17.04 0.65 -15.50
CA ILE A 199 17.06 0.19 -14.10
C ILE A 199 17.40 -1.30 -14.03
N PHE A 200 18.60 -1.60 -13.53
CA PHE A 200 19.09 -2.98 -13.40
C PHE A 200 20.16 -3.10 -12.31
N PHE A 201 20.48 -4.33 -11.91
CA PHE A 201 21.46 -4.60 -10.85
C PHE A 201 22.90 -4.67 -11.34
N ARG A 202 23.83 -4.12 -10.54
CA ARG A 202 25.28 -4.13 -10.82
C ARG A 202 26.06 -4.71 -9.63
N PRO A 203 26.93 -5.72 -9.83
CA PRO A 203 27.01 -6.56 -11.04
C PRO A 203 25.70 -7.33 -11.27
N PRO A 204 25.44 -7.84 -12.48
CA PRO A 204 24.26 -8.66 -12.75
C PRO A 204 24.07 -9.81 -11.75
N ILE A 205 22.83 -10.23 -11.55
CA ILE A 205 22.52 -11.44 -10.79
C ILE A 205 22.69 -12.62 -11.75
N GLU A 206 23.54 -13.58 -11.40
CA GLU A 206 23.78 -14.76 -12.21
C GLU A 206 22.56 -15.69 -12.12
N LEU A 207 21.96 -16.00 -13.27
CA LEU A 207 20.78 -16.84 -13.40
C LEU A 207 21.02 -17.87 -14.50
N THR A 208 20.63 -19.11 -14.25
CA THR A 208 20.61 -20.17 -15.27
C THR A 208 19.42 -20.00 -16.22
N ASP A 209 19.50 -20.57 -17.42
CA ASP A 209 18.40 -20.53 -18.40
C ASP A 209 17.08 -21.08 -17.82
N SER A 210 17.15 -22.12 -16.98
CA SER A 210 15.99 -22.69 -16.30
C SER A 210 15.37 -21.68 -15.32
N GLN A 211 16.19 -21.04 -14.48
CA GLN A 211 15.70 -20.02 -13.54
C GLN A 211 15.06 -18.84 -14.26
N ILE A 212 15.63 -18.43 -15.39
CA ILE A 212 15.07 -17.36 -16.22
C ILE A 212 13.69 -17.76 -16.78
N ALA A 213 13.53 -19.00 -17.26
CA ALA A 213 12.24 -19.52 -17.73
C ALA A 213 11.20 -19.60 -16.60
N ASP A 214 11.62 -20.04 -15.41
CA ASP A 214 10.76 -20.11 -14.23
C ASP A 214 10.32 -18.72 -13.76
N LEU A 215 11.23 -17.73 -13.75
CA LEU A 215 10.90 -16.35 -13.39
C LEU A 215 9.89 -15.71 -14.36
N ARG A 216 10.02 -15.97 -15.67
CA ARG A 216 9.03 -15.54 -16.67
C ARG A 216 7.67 -16.15 -16.41
N SER A 217 7.64 -17.44 -16.10
CA SER A 217 6.40 -18.17 -15.84
C SER A 217 5.76 -17.71 -14.53
N ALA A 218 6.54 -17.48 -13.48
CA ALA A 218 6.08 -16.91 -12.21
C ALA A 218 5.48 -15.51 -12.40
N ALA A 219 6.14 -14.64 -13.18
CA ALA A 219 5.64 -13.31 -13.49
C ALA A 219 4.31 -13.35 -14.27
N ALA A 220 4.20 -14.26 -15.23
CA ALA A 220 2.97 -14.48 -15.99
C ALA A 220 1.84 -15.02 -15.11
N GLU A 221 2.13 -16.01 -14.26
CA GLU A 221 1.17 -16.59 -13.31
C GLU A 221 0.64 -15.54 -12.35
N MET A 222 1.52 -14.78 -11.68
CA MET A 222 1.10 -13.70 -10.77
C MET A 222 0.28 -12.65 -11.51
N SER A 223 0.66 -12.29 -12.73
CA SER A 223 -0.09 -11.31 -13.52
C SER A 223 -1.48 -11.82 -13.85
N GLN A 224 -1.61 -13.09 -14.24
CA GLN A 224 -2.89 -13.72 -14.46
C GLN A 224 -3.74 -13.72 -13.18
N THR A 225 -3.17 -14.09 -12.03
CA THR A 225 -3.86 -14.07 -10.74
C THR A 225 -4.33 -12.67 -10.34
N VAL A 226 -3.49 -11.63 -10.53
CA VAL A 226 -3.88 -10.23 -10.32
C VAL A 226 -5.04 -9.84 -11.24
N MET A 227 -5.11 -10.36 -12.47
CA MET A 227 -6.19 -10.03 -13.41
C MET A 227 -7.49 -10.77 -13.11
N THR A 228 -7.46 -11.99 -12.56
CA THR A 228 -8.65 -12.84 -12.44
C THR A 228 -9.17 -13.08 -11.03
N SER A 229 -8.34 -12.91 -9.99
CA SER A 229 -8.78 -13.18 -8.62
C SER A 229 -9.81 -12.15 -8.13
N ASN A 230 -10.79 -12.64 -7.36
CA ASN A 230 -11.88 -11.87 -6.78
C ASN A 230 -12.19 -12.28 -5.32
N ASP A 231 -11.19 -12.87 -4.65
CA ASP A 231 -11.39 -13.60 -3.39
C ASP A 231 -11.74 -12.63 -2.24
N HIS A 232 -10.99 -11.55 -2.11
CA HIS A 232 -11.09 -10.57 -1.03
C HIS A 232 -11.13 -9.15 -1.59
N ILE A 233 -11.66 -8.21 -0.80
CA ILE A 233 -11.36 -6.78 -1.01
C ILE A 233 -9.92 -6.57 -0.55
N LEU A 234 -9.12 -5.96 -1.42
CA LEU A 234 -7.75 -5.55 -1.13
C LEU A 234 -7.70 -4.02 -1.06
N MET A 235 -6.89 -3.48 -0.14
CA MET A 235 -6.52 -2.06 -0.19
C MET A 235 -5.72 -1.77 -1.47
N GLY A 236 -4.90 -2.73 -1.89
CA GLY A 236 -4.30 -2.83 -3.21
C GLY A 236 -2.94 -2.18 -3.36
N ASP A 237 -2.55 -1.35 -2.39
CA ASP A 237 -1.20 -0.82 -2.17
C ASP A 237 -0.92 -0.75 -0.65
N PHE A 238 -1.01 -1.89 0.02
CA PHE A 238 -0.92 -1.99 1.48
C PHE A 238 0.55 -2.08 1.92
N TRP A 239 1.19 -0.92 2.14
CA TRP A 239 2.57 -0.79 2.63
C TRP A 239 2.73 0.33 3.66
N PRO A 240 3.82 0.37 4.46
CA PRO A 240 4.03 1.39 5.50
C PRO A 240 4.04 2.85 5.01
N GLY A 241 4.24 3.09 3.72
CA GLY A 241 4.15 4.44 3.13
C GLY A 241 2.72 5.00 3.11
N ASN A 242 1.71 4.13 3.05
CA ASN A 242 0.28 4.47 3.01
C ASN A 242 -0.39 4.39 4.39
N MET A 243 0.42 4.34 5.46
CA MET A 243 -0.04 4.36 6.84
C MET A 243 0.42 5.65 7.49
N ILE A 244 -0.50 6.56 7.79
CA ILE A 244 -0.19 7.79 8.53
C ILE A 244 -0.41 7.53 10.00
N ILE A 245 0.60 7.77 10.84
CA ILE A 245 0.58 7.46 12.26
C ILE A 245 0.75 8.71 13.10
N LYS A 246 -0.07 8.82 14.15
CA LYS A 246 0.09 9.76 15.25
C LYS A 246 0.25 8.97 16.53
N VAL A 247 1.32 9.22 17.29
CA VAL A 247 1.59 8.56 18.56
C VAL A 247 1.33 9.55 19.69
N GLU A 248 0.44 9.18 20.61
CA GLU A 248 0.11 9.99 21.79
C GLU A 248 0.53 9.26 23.07
N LYS A 249 0.92 10.01 24.10
CA LYS A 249 1.17 9.42 25.43
C LYS A 249 -0.11 9.45 26.26
N ARG A 250 -0.60 8.28 26.69
CA ARG A 250 -1.76 8.13 27.58
C ARG A 250 -1.35 7.31 28.79
N ASN A 251 -1.44 7.90 29.98
CA ASN A 251 -1.02 7.24 31.24
C ASN A 251 0.41 6.66 31.20
N GLY A 252 1.33 7.35 30.52
CA GLY A 252 2.71 6.90 30.35
C GLY A 252 2.95 5.88 29.23
N GLN A 253 1.89 5.38 28.57
CA GLN A 253 1.99 4.44 27.45
C GLN A 253 1.84 5.15 26.10
N GLU A 254 2.57 4.68 25.09
CA GLU A 254 2.46 5.15 23.72
C GLU A 254 1.24 4.49 23.04
N VAL A 255 0.30 5.31 22.58
CA VAL A 255 -0.93 4.85 21.92
C VAL A 255 -0.95 5.40 20.50
N PRO A 256 -0.81 4.55 19.47
CA PRO A 256 -0.88 4.98 18.08
C PRO A 256 -2.32 5.12 17.61
N THR A 257 -2.59 6.14 16.80
CA THR A 257 -3.72 6.16 15.85
C THR A 257 -3.12 6.09 14.45
N ILE A 258 -3.65 5.19 13.61
CA ILE A 258 -3.13 4.93 12.27
C ILE A 258 -4.26 5.15 11.27
N TRP A 259 -3.99 5.95 10.24
CA TRP A 259 -4.88 6.14 9.10
C TRP A 259 -4.32 5.39 7.90
N VAL A 260 -5.11 4.47 7.36
CA VAL A 260 -4.83 3.79 6.08
C VAL A 260 -5.34 4.70 4.97
N VAL A 261 -4.44 5.25 4.17
CA VAL A 261 -4.74 6.24 3.13
C VAL A 261 -4.43 5.66 1.74
N ASP A 262 -4.78 6.40 0.68
CA ASP A 262 -4.40 6.08 -0.71
C ASP A 262 -5.02 4.80 -1.28
N TRP A 263 -6.34 4.70 -1.18
CA TRP A 263 -7.11 3.54 -1.64
C TRP A 263 -7.32 3.52 -3.16
N GLU A 264 -6.55 4.26 -3.97
CA GLU A 264 -6.78 4.39 -5.42
C GLU A 264 -6.49 3.10 -6.20
N LEU A 265 -5.67 2.20 -5.64
CA LEU A 265 -5.38 0.88 -6.21
C LEU A 265 -6.21 -0.26 -5.61
N THR A 266 -7.27 0.09 -4.87
CA THR A 266 -8.25 -0.86 -4.35
C THR A 266 -8.87 -1.69 -5.46
N LYS A 267 -9.03 -2.98 -5.17
CA LYS A 267 -9.53 -4.00 -6.11
C LYS A 267 -9.95 -5.23 -5.33
N SER A 268 -10.66 -6.14 -5.98
CA SER A 268 -10.74 -7.50 -5.46
C SER A 268 -9.53 -8.33 -5.90
N GLY A 269 -9.10 -9.29 -5.08
CA GLY A 269 -7.97 -10.15 -5.38
C GLY A 269 -7.61 -11.11 -4.26
N SER A 270 -6.46 -11.78 -4.40
CA SER A 270 -5.97 -12.76 -3.43
C SER A 270 -5.14 -12.10 -2.34
N ALA A 271 -5.39 -12.50 -1.09
CA ALA A 271 -4.74 -11.95 0.11
C ALA A 271 -3.20 -12.02 0.06
N GLY A 272 -2.65 -13.05 -0.60
CA GLY A 272 -1.20 -13.26 -0.70
C GLY A 272 -0.43 -12.05 -1.24
N PHE A 273 -1.03 -11.23 -2.12
CA PHE A 273 -0.38 -10.03 -2.62
C PHE A 273 -0.10 -9.01 -1.51
N GLU A 274 -1.09 -8.67 -0.67
CA GLU A 274 -0.88 -7.69 0.41
C GLU A 274 0.00 -8.25 1.53
N LEU A 275 -0.09 -9.55 1.80
CA LEU A 275 0.81 -10.22 2.76
C LEU A 275 2.27 -10.19 2.28
N GLY A 276 2.50 -10.53 1.01
CA GLY A 276 3.82 -10.51 0.39
C GLY A 276 4.43 -9.10 0.35
N GLN A 277 3.63 -8.09 0.01
CA GLN A 277 4.06 -6.70 -0.03
C GLN A 277 4.49 -6.20 1.35
N MET A 278 3.68 -6.43 2.39
CA MET A 278 4.06 -6.06 3.77
C MET A 278 5.32 -6.79 4.25
N CYS A 279 5.46 -8.09 3.91
CA CYS A 279 6.68 -8.83 4.26
C CYS A 279 7.91 -8.26 3.55
N ALA A 280 7.81 -7.88 2.28
CA ALA A 280 8.90 -7.25 1.54
C ALA A 280 9.30 -5.90 2.16
N GLU A 281 8.35 -5.07 2.54
CA GLU A 281 8.59 -3.74 3.12
C GLU A 281 9.29 -3.83 4.49
N PHE A 282 8.86 -4.75 5.36
CA PHE A 282 9.54 -4.97 6.64
C PHE A 282 10.92 -5.62 6.46
N PHE A 283 11.06 -6.52 5.48
CA PHE A 283 12.36 -7.05 5.10
C PHE A 283 13.30 -5.92 4.66
N GLN A 284 12.85 -5.03 3.78
CA GLN A 284 13.63 -3.89 3.30
C GLN A 284 13.99 -2.95 4.46
N ALA A 285 13.06 -2.65 5.35
CA ALA A 285 13.36 -1.84 6.53
C ALA A 285 14.48 -2.46 7.39
N ALA A 286 14.39 -3.76 7.71
CA ALA A 286 15.42 -4.44 8.50
C ALA A 286 16.77 -4.56 7.75
N HIS A 287 16.73 -4.79 6.44
CA HIS A 287 17.90 -5.00 5.59
C HIS A 287 18.67 -3.70 5.32
N PHE A 288 17.98 -2.63 4.95
CA PHE A 288 18.60 -1.35 4.61
C PHE A 288 18.84 -0.45 5.82
N TYR A 289 18.08 -0.64 6.92
CA TYR A 289 18.22 0.12 8.16
C TYR A 289 18.41 -0.84 9.35
N PRO A 290 19.62 -1.39 9.57
CA PRO A 290 19.87 -2.39 10.61
C PRO A 290 19.50 -1.91 12.03
N ALA A 291 19.56 -0.61 12.30
CA ALA A 291 19.12 -0.02 13.57
C ALA A 291 17.62 -0.27 13.84
N SER A 292 16.82 -0.34 12.78
CA SER A 292 15.38 -0.58 12.82
C SER A 292 15.00 -2.05 12.72
N ALA A 293 15.97 -2.97 12.58
CA ALA A 293 15.69 -4.39 12.36
C ALA A 293 14.88 -5.02 13.50
N ALA A 294 15.21 -4.71 14.76
CA ALA A 294 14.46 -5.23 15.92
C ALA A 294 12.99 -4.79 15.87
N SER A 295 12.74 -3.52 15.57
CA SER A 295 11.41 -2.92 15.48
C SER A 295 10.62 -3.42 14.28
N ALA A 296 11.26 -3.55 13.11
CA ALA A 296 10.67 -4.13 11.90
C ALA A 296 10.26 -5.59 12.12
N HIS A 297 11.13 -6.41 12.73
CA HIS A 297 10.81 -7.80 13.06
C HIS A 297 9.69 -7.91 14.10
N ALA A 298 9.70 -7.09 15.15
CA ALA A 298 8.64 -7.07 16.15
C ALA A 298 7.27 -6.73 15.53
N MET A 299 7.25 -5.72 14.65
CA MET A 299 6.04 -5.30 13.93
C MET A 299 5.53 -6.38 12.98
N LEU A 300 6.41 -6.99 12.16
CA LEU A 300 6.04 -8.08 11.26
C LEU A 300 5.52 -9.30 12.04
N ASN A 301 6.18 -9.68 13.13
CA ASN A 301 5.77 -10.82 13.95
C ASN A 301 4.37 -10.60 14.54
N ALA A 302 4.12 -9.44 15.13
CA ALA A 302 2.82 -9.09 15.70
C ALA A 302 1.72 -8.97 14.63
N PHE A 303 2.08 -8.48 13.43
CA PHE A 303 1.20 -8.46 12.27
C PHE A 303 0.77 -9.86 11.83
N VAL A 304 1.72 -10.78 11.66
CA VAL A 304 1.45 -12.19 11.31
C VAL A 304 0.55 -12.84 12.36
N ASP A 305 0.91 -12.73 13.64
CA ASP A 305 0.21 -13.40 14.73
C ASP A 305 -1.25 -12.93 14.83
N SER A 306 -1.47 -11.62 14.76
CA SER A 306 -2.81 -11.03 14.86
C SER A 306 -3.66 -11.25 13.60
N TYR A 307 -3.06 -11.27 12.40
CA TYR A 307 -3.76 -11.61 11.18
C TYR A 307 -4.30 -13.06 11.24
N LYS A 308 -3.45 -14.01 11.66
CA LYS A 308 -3.80 -15.44 11.77
C LYS A 308 -4.87 -15.74 12.81
N GLN A 309 -5.03 -14.87 13.82
CA GLN A 309 -6.13 -14.96 14.78
C GLN A 309 -7.49 -14.63 14.15
N ILE A 310 -7.51 -13.91 13.03
CA ILE A 310 -8.74 -13.50 12.35
C ILE A 310 -9.03 -14.35 11.12
N ARG A 311 -7.99 -14.76 10.38
CA ARG A 311 -8.15 -15.51 9.13
C ARG A 311 -7.13 -16.64 9.04
N HIS A 312 -7.61 -17.82 8.65
CA HIS A 312 -6.74 -18.93 8.26
C HIS A 312 -5.89 -18.57 7.04
N VAL A 313 -4.61 -18.95 7.06
CA VAL A 313 -3.67 -18.76 5.95
C VAL A 313 -3.19 -20.13 5.48
N ASP A 314 -3.68 -20.53 4.30
CA ASP A 314 -3.34 -21.79 3.65
C ASP A 314 -2.02 -21.72 2.87
N ALA A 315 -1.51 -22.89 2.47
CA ALA A 315 -0.26 -23.00 1.73
C ALA A 315 -0.28 -22.23 0.40
N ALA A 316 -1.43 -22.16 -0.29
CA ALA A 316 -1.57 -21.41 -1.53
C ALA A 316 -1.41 -19.89 -1.31
N THR A 317 -1.97 -19.36 -0.22
CA THR A 317 -1.79 -17.97 0.18
C THR A 317 -0.33 -17.67 0.53
N VAL A 318 0.34 -18.56 1.27
CA VAL A 318 1.77 -18.40 1.59
C VAL A 318 2.64 -18.46 0.33
N ARG A 319 2.35 -19.39 -0.58
CA ARG A 319 3.03 -19.50 -1.88
C ARG A 319 2.92 -18.19 -2.66
N LEU A 320 1.71 -17.64 -2.79
CA LEU A 320 1.50 -16.38 -3.50
C LEU A 320 2.18 -15.20 -2.80
N ALA A 321 2.16 -15.16 -1.46
CA ALA A 321 2.88 -14.17 -0.68
C ALA A 321 4.39 -14.24 -0.90
N SER A 322 4.95 -15.45 -1.04
CA SER A 322 6.36 -15.66 -1.39
C SER A 322 6.69 -15.08 -2.76
N MET A 323 5.90 -15.44 -3.77
CA MET A 323 6.13 -14.94 -5.13
C MET A 323 6.02 -13.42 -5.17
N HIS A 324 5.03 -12.83 -4.52
CA HIS A 324 4.86 -11.38 -4.51
C HIS A 324 5.90 -10.65 -3.66
N MET A 325 6.31 -11.20 -2.51
CA MET A 325 7.42 -10.66 -1.73
C MET A 325 8.68 -10.62 -2.60
N GLY A 326 8.99 -11.71 -3.30
CA GLY A 326 10.14 -11.76 -4.18
C GLY A 326 10.06 -10.79 -5.35
N ALA A 327 8.89 -10.71 -5.98
CA ALA A 327 8.62 -9.74 -7.04
C ALA A 327 8.81 -8.30 -6.57
N HIS A 328 8.30 -7.98 -5.38
CA HIS A 328 8.41 -6.66 -4.79
C HIS A 328 9.88 -6.29 -4.53
N LEU A 329 10.67 -7.20 -3.96
CA LEU A 329 12.09 -6.97 -3.71
C LEU A 329 12.89 -6.71 -5.00
N VAL A 330 12.59 -7.44 -6.08
CA VAL A 330 13.23 -7.24 -7.38
C VAL A 330 12.76 -5.93 -8.04
N ALA A 331 11.46 -5.66 -8.02
CA ALA A 331 10.89 -4.50 -8.69
C ALA A 331 11.24 -3.18 -7.97
N TRP A 332 11.10 -3.12 -6.65
CA TRP A 332 11.08 -1.86 -5.92
C TRP A 332 12.40 -1.49 -5.25
N SER A 333 13.24 -2.46 -4.87
CA SER A 333 14.55 -2.15 -4.26
C SER A 333 15.44 -1.25 -5.13
N PRO A 334 15.51 -1.40 -6.47
CA PRO A 334 16.30 -0.50 -7.32
C PRO A 334 15.54 0.77 -7.77
N ARG A 335 14.23 0.85 -7.54
CA ARG A 335 13.38 1.99 -7.97
C ARG A 335 13.10 2.98 -6.84
N VAL A 336 13.22 2.52 -5.61
CA VAL A 336 13.05 3.32 -4.40
C VAL A 336 14.42 3.46 -3.74
N GLY A 337 14.79 4.69 -3.37
CA GLY A 337 16.08 4.98 -2.73
C GLY A 337 16.17 4.43 -1.29
N TRP A 338 16.22 3.11 -1.15
CA TRP A 338 16.37 2.43 0.14
C TRP A 338 17.78 2.50 0.70
N GLY A 339 18.78 2.37 -0.16
CA GLY A 339 20.19 2.34 0.22
C GLY A 339 21.12 2.25 -0.99
N ASN A 340 22.33 1.73 -0.78
CA ASN A 340 23.34 1.62 -1.84
C ASN A 340 23.11 0.39 -2.75
N GLU A 341 23.81 0.37 -3.89
CA GLU A 341 23.70 -0.70 -4.90
C GLU A 341 23.97 -2.11 -4.35
N VAL A 342 24.89 -2.25 -3.38
CA VAL A 342 25.24 -3.55 -2.80
C VAL A 342 24.08 -4.13 -2.00
N TYR A 343 23.48 -3.33 -1.11
CA TYR A 343 22.30 -3.77 -0.36
C TYR A 343 21.09 -3.97 -1.26
N THR A 344 20.92 -3.12 -2.28
CA THR A 344 19.86 -3.26 -3.28
C THR A 344 19.96 -4.57 -4.05
N ARG A 345 21.17 -4.94 -4.49
CA ARG A 345 21.42 -6.23 -5.13
C ARG A 345 21.16 -7.40 -4.18
N ALA A 346 21.61 -7.31 -2.93
CA ALA A 346 21.39 -8.36 -1.94
C ALA A 346 19.89 -8.61 -1.68
N ALA A 347 19.08 -7.54 -1.57
CA ALA A 347 17.63 -7.66 -1.45
C ALA A 347 17.01 -8.34 -2.68
N ALA A 348 17.49 -8.02 -3.89
CA ALA A 348 17.01 -8.64 -5.11
C ALA A 348 17.40 -10.13 -5.24
N VAL A 349 18.58 -10.53 -4.75
CA VAL A 349 18.97 -11.96 -4.67
C VAL A 349 17.99 -12.73 -3.80
N HIS A 350 17.66 -12.21 -2.61
CA HIS A 350 16.59 -12.79 -1.79
C HIS A 350 15.26 -12.82 -2.53
N GLY A 351 14.95 -11.76 -3.28
CA GLY A 351 13.72 -11.69 -4.07
C GLY A 351 13.62 -12.80 -5.13
N VAL A 352 14.72 -13.09 -5.83
CA VAL A 352 14.80 -14.21 -6.79
C VAL A 352 14.56 -15.55 -6.09
N ASP A 353 15.15 -15.77 -4.91
CA ASP A 353 14.94 -17.02 -4.16
C ASP A 353 13.46 -17.19 -3.78
N PHE A 354 12.82 -16.19 -3.18
CA PHE A 354 11.40 -16.26 -2.81
C PHE A 354 10.46 -16.47 -4.02
N LEU A 355 10.79 -15.86 -5.16
CA LEU A 355 10.05 -16.07 -6.42
C LEU A 355 10.16 -17.52 -6.88
N LEU A 356 11.38 -18.06 -7.00
CA LEU A 356 11.62 -19.41 -7.51
C LEU A 356 11.06 -20.47 -6.56
N GLN A 357 11.27 -20.33 -5.25
CA GLN A 357 10.77 -21.27 -4.25
C GLN A 357 9.24 -21.23 -4.14
N GLY A 358 8.64 -20.05 -4.26
CA GLY A 358 7.19 -19.89 -4.37
C GLY A 358 6.64 -20.53 -5.64
N TYR A 359 7.24 -20.24 -6.80
CA TYR A 359 6.80 -20.79 -8.08
C TYR A 359 6.87 -22.33 -8.10
N ALA A 360 7.98 -22.89 -7.62
CA ALA A 360 8.18 -24.35 -7.47
C ALA A 360 7.31 -25.00 -6.38
N ASN A 361 6.53 -24.21 -5.62
CA ASN A 361 5.72 -24.67 -4.50
C ASN A 361 6.54 -25.45 -3.45
N ASN A 362 7.76 -24.99 -3.17
CA ASN A 362 8.65 -25.65 -2.21
C ASN A 362 8.26 -25.33 -0.77
N GLU A 363 7.20 -25.97 -0.27
CA GLU A 363 6.66 -25.74 1.07
C GLU A 363 7.68 -26.00 2.18
N GLU A 364 8.58 -26.98 2.02
CA GLU A 364 9.62 -27.26 3.01
C GLU A 364 10.56 -26.07 3.20
N TRP A 365 10.97 -25.45 2.08
CA TRP A 365 11.80 -24.25 2.12
C TRP A 365 11.02 -23.05 2.69
N LEU A 366 9.78 -22.85 2.24
CA LEU A 366 8.94 -21.73 2.69
C LEU A 366 8.68 -21.78 4.20
N ARG A 367 8.46 -22.97 4.78
CA ARG A 367 8.29 -23.16 6.23
C ARG A 367 9.52 -22.80 7.05
N LYS A 368 10.72 -22.86 6.45
CA LYS A 368 12.00 -22.47 7.09
C LYS A 368 12.35 -20.99 6.86
N SER A 369 11.63 -20.31 5.97
CA SER A 369 11.85 -18.90 5.62
C SER A 369 11.15 -17.94 6.60
N VAL A 370 11.30 -16.62 6.39
CA VAL A 370 10.53 -15.60 7.13
C VAL A 370 9.02 -15.73 6.95
N LEU A 371 8.57 -16.42 5.88
CA LEU A 371 7.15 -16.69 5.64
C LEU A 371 6.64 -17.93 6.38
N GLY A 372 7.51 -18.72 7.02
CA GLY A 372 7.10 -19.95 7.68
C GLY A 372 6.07 -19.75 8.79
N ARG A 373 6.11 -18.59 9.45
CA ARG A 373 5.13 -18.22 10.48
C ARG A 373 3.72 -17.99 9.94
N TRP A 374 3.56 -17.74 8.63
CA TRP A 374 2.26 -17.53 8.02
C TRP A 374 1.42 -18.79 7.96
N TYR A 375 2.02 -19.98 7.87
CA TYR A 375 1.27 -21.23 7.84
C TYR A 375 0.42 -21.36 9.11
N SER A 376 -0.90 -21.39 8.95
CA SER A 376 -1.80 -21.73 10.05
C SER A 376 -1.64 -23.20 10.43
N ASP A 377 -1.72 -23.50 11.72
CA ASP A 377 -1.83 -24.88 12.17
C ASP A 377 -3.17 -25.44 11.70
N SER A 378 -3.18 -26.68 11.23
CA SER A 378 -4.36 -27.38 10.69
C SER A 378 -5.51 -27.60 11.69
N SER A 379 -5.40 -27.05 12.90
CA SER A 379 -6.34 -27.18 14.02
C SER A 379 -7.22 -25.94 14.26
N ASN A 380 -7.06 -24.84 13.54
CA ASN A 380 -7.96 -23.68 13.65
C ASN A 380 -9.05 -23.72 12.56
N PRO A 381 -10.33 -23.88 12.92
CA PRO A 381 -11.43 -23.83 11.95
C PRO A 381 -11.56 -22.42 11.35
N SER A 382 -11.92 -22.42 10.06
CA SER A 382 -12.14 -21.27 9.16
C SER A 382 -13.21 -20.29 9.62
#